data_AF-A0A8S9W0Z3-F1
#
_entry.id   AF-A0A8S9W0Z3-F1
#
_cell.length_a   1.000
_cell.length_b   1.000
_cell.length_c   1.000
_cell.angle_alpha   90.00
_cell.angle_beta   90.00
_cell.angle_gamma   90.00
#
_symmetry.space_group_name_H-M   'P 1'
#
loop_
_entity.id
_entity.type
_entity.pdbx_description
1 polymer ?
#
loop_
_entity_poly.entity_id
_entity_poly.type
_entity_poly.pdbx_seq_one_letter_code
_entity_poly.pdbx_strand_id
1 'polypeptide(L)' 'MCCGGAIQALVTGTTVVNGTLEAILEVSGVKAVFYGISIAGVAQMLGLERFCPRST' A
#
# COMPACT_ATOMS: atom_id res chain seq x y z
N MET A 1 -2.20 -3.21 -23.65
CA MET A 1 -2.47 -4.27 -22.66
C MET A 1 -1.15 -4.95 -22.33
N CYS A 2 -0.53 -4.64 -21.18
CA CYS A 2 0.59 -5.41 -20.61
C CYS A 2 0.46 -5.40 -19.08
N CYS A 3 0.67 -6.56 -18.45
CA CYS A 3 0.57 -6.85 -17.01
C CYS A 3 -0.85 -6.92 -16.42
N GLY A 4 -1.54 -8.01 -16.78
CA GLY A 4 -2.54 -8.62 -15.91
C GLY A 4 -1.86 -9.18 -14.64
N GLY A 5 -2.43 -8.88 -13.47
CA GLY A 5 -2.13 -9.55 -12.20
C GLY A 5 -0.88 -9.15 -11.41
N ALA A 6 0.10 -8.43 -11.98
CA ALA A 6 1.34 -8.12 -11.27
C ALA A 6 1.22 -6.93 -10.30
N ILE A 7 1.82 -7.05 -9.11
CA ILE A 7 2.03 -5.94 -8.17
C ILE A 7 2.89 -4.88 -8.88
N GLN A 8 2.37 -3.66 -8.97
CA GLN A 8 3.02 -2.51 -9.60
C GLN A 8 3.83 -1.68 -8.62
N ALA A 9 3.45 -1.69 -7.33
CA ALA A 9 4.12 -0.89 -6.31
C ALA A 9 4.25 -1.64 -4.98
N LEU A 10 5.42 -1.53 -4.36
CA LEU A 10 5.64 -1.87 -2.96
C LEU A 10 5.77 -0.56 -2.18
N VAL A 11 4.80 -0.28 -1.31
CA VAL A 11 4.62 1.07 -0.73
C VAL A 11 4.84 1.04 0.78
N THR A 12 5.76 1.86 1.28
CA THR A 12 6.01 1.99 2.71
C THR A 12 4.89 2.76 3.41
N GLY A 13 4.59 2.41 4.66
CA GLY A 13 3.63 3.14 5.47
C GLY A 13 3.99 4.57 5.84
N THR A 14 5.25 5.00 5.65
CA THR A 14 5.63 6.41 5.84
C THR A 14 4.97 7.35 4.82
N THR A 15 4.40 6.81 3.74
CA THR A 15 3.60 7.56 2.75
C THR A 15 2.33 8.17 3.34
N VAL A 16 1.77 7.56 4.40
CA VAL A 16 0.70 8.16 5.21
C VAL A 16 1.22 9.41 5.92
N VAL A 17 2.39 9.29 6.54
CA VAL A 17 2.93 10.30 7.44
C VAL A 17 3.38 11.55 6.68
N ASN A 18 3.94 11.38 5.48
CA ASN A 18 4.40 12.48 4.65
C ASN A 18 3.35 12.97 3.62
N GLY A 19 2.12 12.44 3.65
CA GLY A 19 1.00 12.89 2.80
C GLY A 19 1.15 12.55 1.31
N THR A 20 1.80 11.44 0.98
CA THR A 20 1.99 11.02 -0.43
C THR A 20 1.20 9.76 -0.81
N LEU A 21 0.46 9.17 0.15
CA LEU A 21 -0.31 7.94 -0.06
C LEU A 21 -1.34 8.08 -1.19
N GLU A 22 -2.11 9.16 -1.21
CA GLU A 22 -3.23 9.38 -2.12
C GLU A 22 -2.75 9.43 -3.58
N ALA A 23 -1.69 10.19 -3.85
CA ALA A 23 -1.08 10.25 -5.18
C ALA A 23 -0.55 8.88 -5.65
N ILE A 24 -0.02 8.07 -4.72
CA ILE A 24 0.43 6.71 -5.04
C ILE A 24 -0.77 5.82 -5.38
N LEU A 25 -1.87 5.92 -4.64
CA LEU A 25 -3.10 5.17 -4.92
C LEU A 25 -3.71 5.54 -6.27
N GLU A 26 -3.68 6.81 -6.65
CA GLU A 26 -4.17 7.27 -7.97
C GLU A 26 -3.38 6.66 -9.12
N VAL A 27 -2.06 6.52 -8.98
CA VAL A 27 -1.18 5.99 -10.03
C VAL A 27 -1.17 4.45 -10.05
N SER A 28 -1.16 3.81 -8.89
CA SER A 28 -0.99 2.34 -8.76
C SER A 28 -2.30 1.56 -8.72
N GLY A 29 -3.41 2.21 -8.37
CA GLY A 29 -4.71 1.57 -8.18
C GLY A 29 -4.67 0.41 -7.19
N VAL A 30 -5.36 -0.70 -7.53
CA VAL A 30 -5.44 -1.91 -6.68
C VAL A 30 -4.23 -2.84 -6.80
N LYS A 31 -3.16 -2.42 -7.49
CA LYS A 31 -1.98 -3.25 -7.74
C LYS A 31 -0.79 -2.87 -6.84
N ALA A 32 -1.05 -2.40 -5.63
CA ALA A 32 -0.03 -2.02 -4.66
C ALA A 32 -0.11 -2.91 -3.40
N VAL A 33 1.05 -3.32 -2.90
CA VAL A 33 1.18 -3.96 -1.59
C VAL A 33 1.87 -2.99 -0.65
N PHE A 34 1.25 -2.77 0.50
CA PHE A 34 1.75 -1.86 1.51
C PHE A 34 2.54 -2.61 2.59
N TYR A 35 3.60 -2.02 3.13
CA TYR A 35 4.39 -2.64 4.18
C TYR A 35 4.80 -1.66 5.28
N GLY A 36 5.19 -2.23 6.43
CA GLY A 36 5.60 -1.49 7.61
C GLY A 36 4.48 -1.34 8.66
N ILE A 37 4.86 -0.82 9.83
CA ILE A 37 3.94 -0.67 10.96
C ILE A 37 3.05 0.57 10.84
N SER A 38 3.55 1.63 10.20
CA SER A 38 2.85 2.92 10.09
C SER A 38 1.58 2.85 9.24
N ILE A 39 1.49 1.91 8.28
CA ILE A 39 0.28 1.71 7.45
C ILE A 39 -0.76 0.81 8.12
N ALA A 40 -0.45 0.14 9.24
CA ALA A 40 -1.31 -0.93 9.77
C ALA A 40 -2.78 -0.51 9.96
N GLY A 41 -3.01 0.63 10.59
CA GLY A 41 -4.37 1.17 10.79
C GLY A 41 -5.02 1.63 9.48
N VAL A 42 -4.29 2.40 8.67
CA VAL A 42 -4.83 2.94 7.40
C VAL A 42 -5.17 1.83 6.41
N ALA A 43 -4.31 0.81 6.28
CA ALA A 43 -4.58 -0.35 5.43
C ALA A 43 -5.84 -1.09 5.87
N GLN A 44 -6.07 -1.25 7.18
CA GLN A 44 -7.29 -1.87 7.70
C GLN A 44 -8.53 -1.01 7.40
N MET A 45 -8.45 0.30 7.58
CA MET A 45 -9.56 1.23 7.34
C MET A 45 -9.95 1.33 5.85
N LEU A 46 -8.96 1.24 4.95
CA LEU A 46 -9.14 1.41 3.51
C LEU A 46 -9.20 0.09 2.72
N GLY A 47 -9.05 -1.06 3.40
CA GLY A 47 -9.04 -2.37 2.74
C GLY A 47 -7.84 -2.59 1.82
N LEU A 48 -6.70 -1.98 2.12
CA LEU A 48 -5.48 -2.09 1.30
C LEU A 48 -4.73 -3.39 1.61
N GLU A 49 -4.14 -4.01 0.59
CA GLU A 49 -3.29 -5.19 0.77
C GLU A 49 -2.03 -4.80 1.55
N ARG A 50 -1.82 -5.43 2.72
CA ARG A 50 -0.68 -5.14 3.61
C ARG A 50 0.14 -6.39 3.89
N PHE A 51 1.46 -6.29 3.71
CA PHE A 51 2.44 -7.28 4.10
C PHE A 51 3.22 -6.83 5.35
N CYS A 52 3.08 -7.57 6.46
CA CYS A 52 3.90 -7.41 7.65
C CYS A 52 4.03 -8.74 8.40
N PRO A 53 5.14 -9.50 8.21
CA PRO A 53 5.26 -10.88 8.68
C PRO A 53 5.35 -11.02 10.21
N ARG A 54 5.53 -9.90 10.92
CA ARG A 54 5.63 -9.85 12.39
C ARG A 54 4.54 -8.98 13.01
N SER A 55 3.44 -8.77 12.30
CA SER A 55 2.26 -8.10 12.84
C SER A 55 1.53 -9.09 13.76
N THR A 56 1.97 -9.18 15.02
CA THR A 56 1.17 -9.74 16.10
C THR A 56 -0.11 -8.96 16.30
#